data_AF-A0A8T6P9N5-F1
#
_entry.id   AF-A0A8T6P9N5-F1
#
_cell.length_a   1.000
_cell.length_b   1.000
_cell.length_c   1.000
_cell.angle_alpha   90.00
_cell.angle_beta   90.00
_cell.angle_gamma   90.00
#
_symmetry.space_group_name_H-M   'P 1'
#
loop_
_entity.id
_entity.type
_entity.pdbx_description
1 polymer ?
#
loop_
_entity_poly.entity_id
_entity_poly.type
_entity_poly.pdbx_seq_one_letter_code
_entity_poly.pdbx_strand_id
1 'polypeptide(L)'
;MPADSPLPTSRLRPLTVTILALAVLLLAGQNIVRAVAALTYQPILPNINLTRLVRIDGLLAIIWGLIWLAIGVGLWRRTAWARHAALWALPLYALIFTVQAALLTEGIYEQGLLLSRFVLWTIICAVVVYGLTRPEIIRRFDEAAFLREGDPHVDRQDR
;
A
#
# COMPACT_ATOMS: atom_id res chain seq x y z
N MET A 1 43.14 -29.92 -8.83
CA MET A 1 41.71 -29.94 -8.44
C MET A 1 41.25 -28.50 -8.34
N PRO A 2 40.56 -27.96 -9.36
CA PRO A 2 40.00 -26.61 -9.30
C PRO A 2 38.84 -26.60 -8.29
N ALA A 3 38.88 -25.63 -7.38
CA ALA A 3 37.88 -25.45 -6.34
C ALA A 3 36.52 -25.14 -6.98
N ASP A 4 35.50 -25.91 -6.57
CA ASP A 4 34.09 -25.64 -6.85
C ASP A 4 33.76 -24.23 -6.38
N SER A 5 33.80 -23.28 -7.31
CA SER A 5 33.40 -21.91 -7.05
C SER A 5 31.88 -21.94 -6.91
N PRO A 6 31.31 -21.69 -5.71
CA PRO A 6 29.88 -21.78 -5.51
C PRO A 6 29.21 -20.87 -6.53
N LEU A 7 28.36 -21.47 -7.38
CA LEU A 7 27.63 -20.73 -8.40
C LEU A 7 26.91 -19.55 -7.73
N PRO A 8 27.01 -18.33 -8.29
CA PRO A 8 26.35 -17.16 -7.71
C PRO A 8 24.85 -17.45 -7.66
N THR A 9 24.35 -17.71 -6.45
CA THR A 9 22.93 -17.90 -6.21
C THR A 9 22.23 -16.61 -6.64
N SER A 10 21.49 -16.71 -7.74
CA SER A 10 20.94 -15.57 -8.44
C SER A 10 20.16 -14.65 -7.49
N ARG A 11 20.44 -13.34 -7.57
CA ARG A 11 19.77 -12.26 -6.84
C ARG A 11 18.33 -12.05 -7.33
N LEU A 12 17.55 -13.12 -7.50
CA LEU A 12 16.16 -13.01 -7.89
C LEU A 12 15.40 -12.25 -6.80
N ARG A 13 14.74 -11.16 -7.20
CA ARG A 13 13.84 -10.43 -6.32
C ARG A 13 12.80 -11.43 -5.80
N PRO A 14 12.58 -11.51 -4.48
CA PRO A 14 11.61 -12.43 -3.93
C PRO A 14 10.25 -12.08 -4.51
N LEU A 15 9.62 -13.06 -5.15
CA LEU A 15 8.34 -12.92 -5.83
C LEU A 15 7.28 -12.29 -4.90
N THR A 16 7.33 -12.60 -3.61
CA THR A 16 6.49 -12.02 -2.55
C THR A 16 6.55 -10.49 -2.48
N VAL A 17 7.74 -9.89 -2.55
CA VAL A 17 7.87 -8.41 -2.46
C VAL A 17 7.32 -7.76 -3.73
N THR A 18 7.52 -8.40 -4.88
CA THR A 18 6.98 -7.91 -6.16
C THR A 18 5.46 -7.97 -6.18
N ILE A 19 4.87 -9.08 -5.71
CA ILE A 19 3.42 -9.22 -5.57
C ILE A 19 2.87 -8.18 -4.59
N LEU A 20 3.52 -7.96 -3.45
CA LEU A 20 3.06 -6.99 -2.48
C LEU A 20 3.11 -5.56 -3.02
N ALA A 21 4.22 -5.18 -3.68
CA ALA A 21 4.34 -3.87 -4.31
C ALA A 21 3.27 -3.67 -5.39
N LEU A 22 3.01 -4.70 -6.20
CA LEU A 22 1.95 -4.68 -7.21
C LEU A 22 0.57 -4.52 -6.56
N ALA A 23 0.27 -5.25 -5.49
CA ALA A 23 -1.00 -5.13 -4.77
C ALA A 23 -1.21 -3.72 -4.21
N VAL A 24 -0.17 -3.12 -3.62
CA VAL A 24 -0.22 -1.74 -3.12
C VAL A 24 -0.41 -0.72 -4.25
N LEU A 25 0.24 -0.93 -5.40
CA LEU A 25 0.05 -0.07 -6.57
C LEU A 25 -1.35 -0.19 -7.18
N LEU A 26 -1.93 -1.40 -7.19
CA LEU A 26 -3.32 -1.60 -7.60
C LEU A 26 -4.29 -0.89 -6.65
N LEU A 27 -4.01 -0.91 -5.33
CA LEU A 27 -4.78 -0.17 -4.34
C LEU A 27 -4.69 1.35 -4.55
N ALA A 28 -3.51 1.85 -4.93
CA ALA A 28 -3.34 3.25 -5.33
C ALA A 28 -4.17 3.58 -6.58
N GLY A 29 -4.10 2.72 -7.61
CA GLY A 29 -4.88 2.86 -8.84
C GLY A 29 -6.39 2.87 -8.57
N GLN A 30 -6.89 1.98 -7.73
CA GLN A 30 -8.30 1.95 -7.31
C GLN A 30 -8.73 3.28 -6.67
N ASN A 31 -7.90 3.84 -5.78
CA ASN A 31 -8.18 5.11 -5.13
C ASN A 31 -8.16 6.28 -6.12
N ILE A 32 -7.25 6.28 -7.09
CA ILE A 32 -7.22 7.28 -8.16
C ILE A 32 -8.49 7.18 -9.02
N VAL A 33 -8.92 5.98 -9.40
CA VAL A 33 -10.17 5.78 -10.15
C VAL A 33 -11.38 6.30 -9.37
N ARG A 34 -11.45 6.03 -8.05
CA ARG A 34 -12.50 6.57 -7.17
C ARG A 34 -12.49 8.10 -7.14
N ALA A 35 -11.31 8.71 -7.01
CA ALA A 35 -11.17 10.16 -7.02
C ALA A 35 -11.65 10.77 -8.35
N VAL A 36 -11.24 10.19 -9.48
CA VAL A 36 -11.67 10.62 -10.82
C VAL A 36 -13.18 10.47 -10.99
N ALA A 37 -13.77 9.37 -10.50
CA ALA A 37 -15.21 9.18 -10.51
C ALA A 37 -15.92 10.27 -9.68
N ALA A 38 -15.44 10.54 -8.46
CA ALA A 38 -16.02 11.59 -7.61
C ALA A 38 -16.01 12.97 -8.29
N LEU A 39 -14.92 13.33 -8.98
CA LEU A 39 -14.82 14.57 -9.74
C LEU A 39 -15.75 14.60 -10.95
N THR A 40 -15.83 13.49 -11.70
CA THR A 40 -16.66 13.37 -12.91
C THR A 40 -18.15 13.45 -12.58
N TYR A 41 -18.59 12.84 -11.48
CA TYR A 41 -20.00 12.81 -11.07
C TYR A 41 -20.43 14.03 -10.25
N GLN A 42 -19.49 14.84 -9.75
CA GLN A 42 -19.76 16.05 -8.96
C GLN A 42 -20.82 17.00 -9.57
N PRO A 43 -20.80 17.36 -10.86
CA PRO A 43 -21.79 18.28 -11.44
C PRO A 43 -23.19 17.68 -11.55
N ILE A 44 -23.35 16.35 -11.41
CA ILE A 44 -24.63 15.64 -11.56
C ILE A 44 -25.36 15.50 -10.21
N LEU A 45 -24.73 15.89 -9.10
CA LEU A 45 -25.24 15.74 -7.73
C LEU A 45 -25.90 16.99 -7.09
N PRO A 46 -26.28 18.09 -7.79
CA PRO A 46 -26.45 19.41 -7.16
C PRO A 46 -27.56 19.54 -6.11
N ASN A 47 -28.47 18.57 -5.98
CA ASN A 47 -29.66 18.69 -5.11
C ASN A 47 -29.76 17.64 -3.99
N ILE A 48 -28.68 16.91 -3.70
CA ILE A 48 -28.72 15.85 -2.68
C ILE A 48 -27.73 16.21 -1.56
N ASN A 49 -28.15 16.12 -0.29
CA ASN A 49 -27.30 16.29 0.91
C ASN A 49 -26.03 15.41 0.90
N LEU A 50 -26.00 14.39 0.03
CA LEU A 50 -24.86 13.53 -0.26
C LEU A 50 -23.68 14.24 -0.94
N THR A 51 -23.86 15.45 -1.50
CA THR A 51 -22.79 16.18 -2.21
C THR A 51 -21.56 16.42 -1.32
N ARG A 52 -21.77 16.71 -0.02
CA ARG A 52 -20.68 16.93 0.93
C ARG A 52 -19.89 15.64 1.19
N LEU A 53 -20.60 14.52 1.36
CA LEU A 53 -20.00 13.22 1.60
C LEU A 53 -19.20 12.75 0.39
N VAL A 54 -19.72 12.92 -0.84
CA VAL A 54 -19.00 12.56 -2.07
C VAL A 54 -17.70 13.37 -2.21
N ARG A 55 -17.70 14.66 -1.86
CA ARG A 55 -16.47 15.47 -1.86
C ARG A 55 -15.46 14.98 -0.83
N ILE A 56 -15.91 14.66 0.39
CA ILE A 56 -15.03 14.13 1.44
C ILE A 56 -14.43 12.79 1.01
N ASP A 57 -15.25 11.89 0.45
CA ASP A 57 -14.78 10.59 -0.04
C ASP A 57 -13.79 10.76 -1.20
N GLY A 58 -14.08 11.66 -2.15
CA GLY A 58 -13.17 11.99 -3.25
C GLY A 58 -11.82 12.53 -2.76
N LEU A 59 -11.81 13.45 -1.80
CA LEU A 59 -10.58 13.96 -1.20
C LEU A 59 -9.78 12.87 -0.49
N LEU A 60 -10.46 12.01 0.28
CA LEU A 60 -9.81 10.88 0.96
C LEU A 60 -9.24 9.89 -0.05
N ALA A 61 -9.95 9.62 -1.15
CA ALA A 61 -9.46 8.78 -2.23
C ALA A 61 -8.19 9.37 -2.87
N ILE A 62 -8.11 10.68 -3.08
CA ILE A 62 -6.88 11.35 -3.56
C ILE A 62 -5.73 11.16 -2.56
N ILE A 63 -5.96 11.49 -1.29
CA ILE A 63 -4.94 11.42 -0.23
C ILE A 63 -4.40 10.00 -0.12
N TRP A 64 -5.28 9.02 -0.01
CA TRP A 64 -4.89 7.62 0.10
C TRP A 64 -4.27 7.08 -1.19
N GLY A 65 -4.75 7.50 -2.36
CA GLY A 65 -4.12 7.17 -3.64
C GLY A 65 -2.66 7.60 -3.69
N LEU A 66 -2.36 8.83 -3.27
CA LEU A 66 -0.99 9.35 -3.21
C LEU A 66 -0.13 8.63 -2.16
N ILE A 67 -0.67 8.38 -0.96
CA ILE A 67 0.02 7.63 0.09
C ILE A 67 0.38 6.22 -0.40
N TRP A 68 -0.59 5.51 -1.00
CA TRP A 68 -0.36 4.17 -1.52
C TRP A 68 0.62 4.14 -2.69
N LEU A 69 0.57 5.14 -3.56
CA LEU A 69 1.55 5.28 -4.64
C LEU A 69 2.96 5.45 -4.09
N ALA A 70 3.14 6.33 -3.09
CA ALA A 70 4.43 6.57 -2.45
C ALA A 70 4.96 5.30 -1.75
N ILE A 71 4.10 4.58 -1.02
CA ILE A 71 4.45 3.31 -0.37
C ILE A 71 4.79 2.25 -1.42
N GLY A 72 4.00 2.11 -2.47
CA GLY A 72 4.22 1.13 -3.55
C GLY A 72 5.55 1.36 -4.27
N VAL A 73 5.85 2.62 -4.61
CA VAL A 73 7.15 3.01 -5.19
C VAL A 73 8.28 2.77 -4.20
N GLY A 74 8.09 3.09 -2.91
CA GLY A 74 9.07 2.81 -1.87
C GLY A 74 9.39 1.32 -1.72
N LEU A 75 8.36 0.47 -1.70
CA LEU A 75 8.50 -0.99 -1.68
C LEU A 75 9.21 -1.49 -2.95
N TRP A 76 8.89 -0.94 -4.11
CA TRP A 76 9.57 -1.27 -5.38
C TRP A 76 11.07 -0.92 -5.37
N ARG A 77 11.40 0.19 -4.71
CA ARG A 77 12.78 0.66 -4.47
C ARG A 77 13.44 0.01 -3.25
N ARG A 78 12.73 -0.88 -2.54
CA ARG A 78 13.20 -1.59 -1.33
C ARG A 78 13.63 -0.65 -0.20
N THR A 79 12.91 0.45 0.01
CA THR A 79 13.22 1.38 1.11
C THR A 79 12.66 0.87 2.44
N ALA A 80 13.45 0.96 3.52
CA ALA A 80 13.06 0.51 4.85
C ALA A 80 11.86 1.29 5.42
N TRP A 81 11.74 2.59 5.09
CA TRP A 81 10.61 3.40 5.53
C TRP A 81 9.27 2.91 4.97
N ALA A 82 9.26 2.37 3.74
CA ALA A 82 8.02 1.95 3.07
C ALA A 82 7.40 0.72 3.76
N ARG A 83 8.23 -0.14 4.36
CA ARG A 83 7.77 -1.26 5.20
C ARG A 83 6.98 -0.75 6.40
N HIS A 84 7.56 0.18 7.15
CA HIS A 84 6.92 0.74 8.35
C HIS A 84 5.67 1.54 7.98
N ALA A 85 5.73 2.32 6.89
CA ALA A 85 4.57 3.04 6.38
C ALA A 85 3.43 2.09 6.00
N ALA A 86 3.71 0.99 5.28
CA ALA A 86 2.68 0.02 4.90
C ALA A 86 2.01 -0.65 6.12
N LEU A 87 2.79 -0.97 7.15
CA LEU A 87 2.28 -1.60 8.39
C LEU A 87 1.29 -0.71 9.14
N TRP A 88 1.49 0.61 9.13
CA TRP A 88 0.59 1.57 9.78
C TRP A 88 -0.54 2.04 8.86
N ALA A 89 -0.23 2.29 7.58
CA ALA A 89 -1.18 2.80 6.60
C ALA A 89 -2.33 1.83 6.36
N LEU A 90 -2.05 0.53 6.31
CA LEU A 90 -3.04 -0.48 5.95
C LEU A 90 -4.15 -0.66 7.00
N PRO A 91 -3.85 -0.85 8.31
CA PRO A 91 -4.90 -0.91 9.32
C PRO A 91 -5.63 0.43 9.47
N LEU A 92 -4.94 1.55 9.35
CA LEU A 92 -5.57 2.87 9.40
C LEU A 92 -6.55 3.08 8.24
N TYR A 93 -6.15 2.70 7.01
CA TYR A 93 -7.01 2.73 5.83
C TYR A 93 -8.23 1.82 5.99
N ALA A 94 -8.03 0.58 6.45
CA ALA A 94 -9.12 -0.36 6.69
C ALA A 94 -10.12 0.16 7.75
N LEU A 95 -9.61 0.76 8.83
CA LEU A 95 -10.45 1.36 9.87
C LEU A 95 -11.29 2.52 9.33
N ILE A 96 -10.66 3.49 8.66
CA ILE A 96 -11.37 4.65 8.08
C ILE A 96 -12.42 4.18 7.08
N PHE A 97 -12.07 3.24 6.21
CA PHE A 97 -13.00 2.73 5.19
C PHE A 97 -14.17 1.97 5.83
N THR A 98 -13.93 1.21 6.91
CA THR A 98 -15.00 0.53 7.66
C THR A 98 -15.93 1.53 8.34
N VAL A 99 -15.38 2.56 8.99
CA VAL A 99 -16.18 3.61 9.63
C VAL A 99 -17.01 4.36 8.59
N GLN A 100 -16.43 4.73 7.45
CA GLN A 100 -17.17 5.34 6.34
C GLN A 100 -18.28 4.42 5.85
N ALA A 101 -18.00 3.15 5.59
CA ALA A 101 -19.02 2.21 5.16
C ALA A 101 -20.14 2.12 6.21
N ALA A 102 -19.84 2.01 7.49
CA ALA A 102 -20.85 1.96 8.55
C ALA A 102 -21.71 3.23 8.63
N LEU A 103 -21.13 4.42 8.40
CA LEU A 103 -21.84 5.70 8.45
C LEU A 103 -22.68 5.98 7.19
N LEU A 104 -22.28 5.44 6.04
CA LEU A 104 -22.89 5.75 4.73
C LEU A 104 -23.88 4.69 4.25
N THR A 105 -23.93 3.54 4.92
CA THR A 105 -24.77 2.42 4.50
C THR A 105 -26.17 2.56 5.08
N GLU A 106 -27.13 3.01 4.27
CA GLU A 106 -28.54 3.15 4.67
C GLU A 106 -29.38 1.88 4.37
N GLY A 107 -28.93 1.02 3.45
CA GLY A 107 -29.67 -0.17 3.01
C GLY A 107 -29.44 -1.41 3.88
N ILE A 108 -30.51 -2.12 4.25
CA ILE A 108 -30.46 -3.40 5.02
C ILE A 108 -29.59 -4.45 4.29
N TYR A 109 -29.69 -4.52 2.96
CA TYR A 109 -28.88 -5.43 2.16
C TYR A 109 -27.38 -5.10 2.24
N GLU A 110 -27.04 -3.81 2.20
CA GLU A 110 -25.65 -3.38 2.28
C GLU A 110 -25.08 -3.53 3.69
N GLN A 111 -25.90 -3.41 4.74
CA GLN A 111 -25.50 -3.68 6.11
C GLN A 111 -25.06 -5.14 6.31
N GLY A 112 -25.73 -6.10 5.65
CA GLY A 112 -25.31 -7.50 5.65
C GLY A 112 -23.93 -7.73 5.02
N LEU A 113 -23.51 -6.85 4.10
CA LEU A 113 -22.18 -6.90 3.47
C LEU A 113 -21.09 -6.21 4.30
N LEU A 114 -21.43 -5.43 5.33
CA LEU A 114 -20.42 -4.76 6.16
C LEU A 114 -19.54 -5.76 6.90
N LEU A 115 -20.15 -6.82 7.46
CA LEU A 115 -19.39 -7.84 8.20
C LEU A 115 -18.43 -8.59 7.27
N SER A 116 -18.88 -8.99 6.08
CA SER A 116 -18.02 -9.69 5.11
C SER A 116 -16.88 -8.80 4.61
N ARG A 117 -17.15 -7.51 4.36
CA ARG A 117 -16.12 -6.52 4.02
C ARG A 117 -15.11 -6.35 5.15
N PHE A 118 -15.57 -6.24 6.39
CA PHE A 118 -14.68 -6.11 7.55
C PHE A 118 -13.78 -7.33 7.70
N VAL A 119 -14.35 -8.54 7.68
CA VAL A 119 -13.59 -9.80 7.75
C VAL A 119 -12.56 -9.90 6.62
N LEU A 120 -12.96 -9.56 5.38
CA LEU A 120 -12.05 -9.54 4.24
C LEU A 120 -10.88 -8.57 4.47
N TRP A 121 -11.15 -7.35 4.94
CA TRP A 121 -10.11 -6.38 5.27
C TRP A 121 -9.20 -6.88 6.39
N THR A 122 -9.73 -7.49 7.44
CA THR A 122 -8.93 -8.09 8.52
C THR A 122 -8.01 -9.18 7.99
N ILE A 123 -8.49 -10.06 7.10
CA ILE A 123 -7.67 -11.11 6.49
C ILE A 123 -6.57 -10.50 5.62
N ILE A 124 -6.88 -9.51 4.79
CA ILE A 124 -5.89 -8.80 3.97
C ILE A 124 -4.82 -8.14 4.86
N CYS A 125 -5.24 -7.46 5.93
CA CYS A 125 -4.34 -6.89 6.93
C CYS A 125 -3.43 -7.96 7.54
N ALA A 126 -3.99 -9.07 8.00
CA ALA A 126 -3.23 -10.15 8.60
C ALA A 126 -2.21 -10.74 7.62
N VAL A 127 -2.57 -10.96 6.35
CA VAL A 127 -1.68 -11.48 5.32
C VAL A 127 -0.54 -10.50 5.02
N VAL A 128 -0.84 -9.20 4.89
CA VAL A 128 0.18 -8.18 4.62
C VAL A 128 1.13 -8.03 5.80
N VAL A 129 0.60 -7.95 7.02
CA VAL A 129 1.40 -7.85 8.25
C VAL A 129 2.28 -9.08 8.40
N TYR A 130 1.70 -10.28 8.31
CA TYR A 130 2.45 -11.54 8.39
C TYR A 130 3.52 -11.64 7.30
N GLY A 131 3.20 -11.25 6.07
CA GLY A 131 4.17 -11.22 4.98
C GLY A 131 5.34 -10.29 5.29
N LEU A 132 5.05 -9.05 5.70
CA LEU A 132 6.05 -8.01 5.97
C LEU A 132 6.89 -8.26 7.23
N THR A 133 6.37 -9.00 8.21
CA THR A 133 7.09 -9.32 9.46
C THR A 133 7.98 -10.56 9.34
N ARG A 134 7.98 -11.27 8.20
CA ARG A 134 8.89 -12.41 8.02
C ARG A 134 10.36 -11.99 8.11
N PRO A 135 11.20 -12.70 8.89
CA PRO A 135 12.61 -12.33 9.10
C PRO A 135 13.42 -12.32 7.80
N GLU A 136 13.08 -13.18 6.85
CA GLU A 136 13.69 -13.21 5.51
C GLU A 136 13.49 -11.90 4.74
N ILE A 137 12.31 -11.28 4.89
CA ILE A 137 12.00 -10.01 4.23
C ILE A 137 12.74 -8.89 4.95
N ILE A 138 12.69 -8.88 6.29
CA ILE A 138 13.38 -7.89 7.13
C ILE A 138 14.87 -7.81 6.75
N ARG A 139 15.57 -8.96 6.75
CA ARG A 139 17.00 -9.02 6.45
C ARG A 139 17.34 -8.43 5.08
N ARG A 140 16.50 -8.64 4.06
CA ARG A 140 16.73 -8.11 2.71
C ARG A 140 16.52 -6.60 2.60
N PHE A 141 15.59 -6.04 3.36
CA PHE A 141 15.43 -4.58 3.43
C PHE A 141 16.61 -3.94 4.16
N ASP A 142 17.11 -4.58 5.21
CA ASP A 142 18.24 -4.09 5.99
C ASP A 142 19.57 -4.21 5.21
N GLU A 143 19.80 -5.33 4.51
CA GLU A 143 20.93 -5.50 3.58
C GLU A 143 20.93 -4.42 2.48
N ALA A 144 19.76 -4.09 1.92
CA ALA A 144 19.63 -3.05 0.90
C ALA A 144 19.88 -1.63 1.45
N ALA A 145 19.54 -1.37 2.71
CA ALA A 145 19.84 -0.12 3.38
C ALA A 145 21.35 0.00 3.66
N PHE A 146 21.96 -1.06 4.21
CA PHE A 146 23.39 -1.12 4.50
C PHE A 146 24.26 -0.88 3.27
N LEU A 147 23.94 -1.52 2.13
CA LEU A 147 24.67 -1.32 0.88
C LEU A 147 24.59 0.12 0.35
N ARG A 148 23.59 0.89 0.77
CA ARG A 148 23.42 2.28 0.36
C ARG A 148 24.24 3.25 1.22
N GLU A 149 24.46 2.88 2.47
CA GLU A 149 25.16 3.68 3.48
C GLU A 149 26.65 3.35 3.53
N GLY A 150 27.01 2.10 3.21
CA GLY A 150 28.37 1.59 3.18
C GLY A 150 29.11 1.75 1.86
N ASP A 151 28.65 2.62 0.94
CA ASP A 151 29.40 2.97 -0.28
C ASP A 151 30.13 4.31 -0.09
N PRO A 152 31.33 4.33 0.54
CA PRO A 152 32.10 5.53 0.81
C PRO A 152 32.64 6.20 -0.47
N HIS A 153 32.43 5.60 -1.65
CA HIS A 153 32.90 6.15 -2.91
C HIS A 153 31.99 7.24 -3.50
N VAL A 154 30.73 7.33 -3.05
CA VAL A 154 29.81 8.38 -3.51
C VAL A 154 30.18 9.75 -2.93
N ASP A 155 30.79 9.79 -1.73
CA ASP A 155 31.10 11.04 -1.02
C ASP A 155 32.42 11.71 -1.45
N ARG A 156 33.16 11.11 -2.40
CA ARG A 156 34.46 11.63 -2.87
C ARG A 156 34.47 12.18 -4.29
N GLN A 157 33.41 12.01 -5.09
CA GLN A 157 33.40 12.55 -6.46
C GLN A 157 32.84 13.97 -6.59
N ASP A 158 32.24 14.52 -5.54
CA ASP A 158 31.63 15.85 -5.55
C ASP A 158 32.41 16.91 -4.72
N ARG A 159 33.68 16.65 -4.39
CA ARG A 159 34.62 17.63 -3.81
C ARG A 159 35.86 17.76 -4.67
#